data_AF-A0A383BN92-F1
#
_entry.id   AF-A0A383BN92-F1
#
_cell.length_a   1.000
_cell.length_b   1.000
_cell.length_c   1.000
_cell.angle_alpha   90.00
_cell.angle_beta   90.00
_cell.angle_gamma   90.00
#
_symmetry.space_group_name_H-M   'P 1'
#
loop_
_entity.id
_entity.type
_entity.pdbx_description
1 polymer ?
#
loop_
_entity_poly.entity_id
_entity_poly.type
_entity_poly.pdbx_seq_one_letter_code
_entity_poly.pdbx_strand_id
1 'polypeptide(L)'
;SFFFIYILLFILSSTSLSFFELDFLTALSASASAISNVGPGIGEIIGPNGNYSNINNKAKWILAITMLVGRLEIFTILVLFSKNFWRK
;
A
#
# COMPACT_ATOMS: atom_id res chain seq x y z
N SER A 1 -11.50 16.01 0.09
CA SER A 1 -10.90 15.25 -1.03
C SER A 1 -9.78 14.30 -0.61
N PHE A 2 -8.83 14.70 0.25
CA PHE A 2 -7.73 13.83 0.70
C PHE A 2 -8.19 12.47 1.27
N PHE A 3 -9.14 12.49 2.21
CA PHE A 3 -9.68 11.29 2.85
C PHE A 3 -10.29 10.28 1.86
N PHE A 4 -11.00 10.76 0.83
CA PHE A 4 -11.57 9.91 -0.21
C PHE A 4 -10.50 9.18 -1.03
N ILE A 5 -9.46 9.91 -1.44
CA ILE A 5 -8.34 9.36 -2.20
C ILE A 5 -7.50 8.39 -1.35
N TYR A 6 -7.34 8.68 -0.06
CA TYR A 6 -6.71 7.78 0.90
C TYR A 6 -7.45 6.44 0.99
N ILE A 7 -8.78 6.48 1.19
CA ILE A 7 -9.61 5.26 1.25
C ILE A 7 -9.59 4.50 -0.08
N LEU A 8 -9.62 5.22 -1.20
CA LEU A 8 -9.56 4.59 -2.51
C LEU A 8 -8.26 3.83 -2.72
N LEU A 9 -7.11 4.41 -2.35
CA LEU A 9 -5.81 3.72 -2.39
C LEU A 9 -5.74 2.53 -1.43
N PHE A 10 -6.33 2.66 -0.24
CA PHE A 10 -6.41 1.58 0.72
C PHE A 10 -7.18 0.38 0.20
N ILE A 11 -8.35 0.62 -0.40
CA ILE A 11 -9.15 -0.44 -1.02
C ILE A 11 -8.41 -1.03 -2.22
N LEU A 12 -7.85 -0.20 -3.10
CA LEU A 12 -7.16 -0.65 -4.31
C LEU A 12 -5.93 -1.52 -3.99
N SER A 13 -5.14 -1.12 -2.99
CA SER A 13 -3.98 -1.89 -2.53
C SER A 13 -4.41 -3.19 -1.84
N SER A 14 -5.41 -3.15 -0.95
CA SER A 14 -5.96 -4.36 -0.29
C SER A 14 -6.47 -5.38 -1.31
N THR A 15 -7.29 -4.96 -2.27
CA THR A 15 -7.81 -5.84 -3.33
C THR A 15 -6.68 -6.36 -4.21
N SER A 16 -5.69 -5.52 -4.56
CA SER A 16 -4.53 -5.97 -5.34
C SER A 16 -3.71 -7.02 -4.60
N LEU A 17 -3.53 -6.89 -3.29
CA LEU A 17 -2.83 -7.88 -2.46
C LEU A 17 -3.61 -9.20 -2.34
N SER A 18 -4.94 -9.13 -2.25
CA SER A 18 -5.80 -10.32 -2.20
C SER A 18 -5.67 -11.20 -3.45
N PHE A 19 -5.31 -10.63 -4.62
CA PHE A 19 -5.01 -11.41 -5.83
C PHE A 19 -3.71 -12.22 -5.77
N PHE A 20 -2.84 -11.99 -4.78
CA PHE A 20 -1.57 -12.72 -4.61
C PHE A 20 -1.67 -13.85 -3.59
N GLU A 21 -2.86 -14.45 -3.42
CA GLU A 21 -3.14 -15.54 -2.48
C GLU A 21 -2.83 -15.21 -1.01
N LEU A 22 -2.79 -13.92 -0.69
CA LEU A 22 -2.71 -13.46 0.70
C LEU A 22 -4.11 -13.55 1.32
N ASP A 23 -4.17 -14.06 2.55
CA ASP A 23 -5.41 -14.09 3.32
C ASP A 23 -6.02 -12.67 3.42
N PHE A 24 -7.35 -12.57 3.44
CA PHE A 24 -8.04 -11.28 3.38
C PHE A 24 -7.66 -10.37 4.55
N LEU A 25 -7.54 -10.93 5.77
CA LEU A 25 -7.12 -10.17 6.95
C LEU A 25 -5.67 -9.68 6.81
N THR A 26 -4.81 -10.51 6.23
CA THR A 26 -3.41 -10.20 5.95
C THR A 26 -3.30 -9.11 4.87
N ALA A 27 -4.03 -9.22 3.76
CA ALA A 27 -4.01 -8.23 2.70
C ALA A 27 -4.49 -6.84 3.18
N LEU A 28 -5.55 -6.83 3.99
CA LEU A 28 -6.14 -5.61 4.52
C LEU A 28 -5.27 -4.94 5.59
N SER A 29 -4.63 -5.73 6.46
CA SER A 29 -3.72 -5.20 7.47
C SER A 29 -2.40 -4.74 6.84
N ALA A 30 -1.89 -5.45 5.83
CA ALA A 30 -0.69 -5.10 5.08
C ALA A 30 -0.88 -3.77 4.34
N SER A 31 -2.02 -3.55 3.68
CA SER A 31 -2.30 -2.29 3.01
C SER A 31 -2.44 -1.13 3.99
N ALA A 32 -3.12 -1.34 5.14
CA ALA A 32 -3.25 -0.33 6.18
C ALA A 32 -1.88 0.09 6.74
N SER A 33 -1.04 -0.91 7.03
CA SER A 33 0.32 -0.71 7.53
C SER A 33 1.22 -0.02 6.50
N ALA A 34 1.13 -0.41 5.22
CA ALA A 34 1.92 0.18 4.14
C ALA A 34 1.56 1.66 3.91
N ILE A 35 0.27 2.00 3.82
CA ILE A 35 -0.15 3.40 3.62
C ILE A 35 0.25 4.27 4.82
N SER A 36 0.12 3.74 6.03
CA SER A 36 0.48 4.46 7.26
C SER A 36 1.99 4.41 7.55
N ASN A 37 2.78 3.72 6.72
CA ASN A 37 4.21 3.45 6.93
C ASN A 37 4.53 2.95 8.34
N VAL A 38 3.67 2.10 8.90
CA VAL A 38 3.81 1.56 10.26
C VAL A 38 4.85 0.45 10.26
N GLY A 39 4.78 -0.48 9.31
CA GLY A 39 5.72 -1.60 9.17
C GLY A 39 5.09 -2.94 9.51
N PRO A 40 4.77 -3.24 10.78
CA PRO A 40 4.09 -4.49 11.15
C PRO A 40 2.60 -4.44 10.77
N GLY A 41 2.07 -5.57 10.31
CA GLY A 41 0.66 -5.78 10.02
C GLY A 41 0.00 -6.69 11.08
N ILE A 42 -1.17 -7.21 10.74
CA ILE A 42 -1.93 -8.16 11.56
C ILE A 42 -2.14 -9.44 10.75
N GLY A 43 -1.70 -10.58 11.28
CA GLY A 43 -1.80 -11.89 10.63
C GLY A 43 -0.61 -12.79 10.97
N GLU A 44 -0.69 -14.09 10.66
CA GLU A 44 0.40 -15.04 10.95
C GLU A 44 1.69 -14.71 10.19
N ILE A 45 1.57 -14.13 8.98
CA ILE A 45 2.70 -13.95 8.06
C ILE A 45 3.41 -12.60 8.27
N ILE A 46 2.65 -11.57 8.67
CA ILE A 46 3.08 -10.15 8.76
C ILE A 46 2.83 -9.53 10.14
N GLY A 47 2.49 -10.35 11.14
CA GLY A 47 2.39 -9.93 12.52
C GLY A 47 3.74 -9.47 13.11
N PRO A 48 3.78 -9.12 14.40
CA PRO A 48 4.97 -8.60 15.06
C PRO A 48 6.19 -9.54 15.06
N ASN A 49 5.97 -10.85 14.88
CA ASN A 49 7.01 -11.87 14.69
C ASN A 49 7.07 -12.43 13.25
N GLY A 50 6.24 -11.89 12.35
CA GLY A 50 6.15 -12.30 10.94
C GLY A 50 7.17 -11.59 10.06
N ASN A 51 7.38 -12.10 8.84
CA ASN A 51 8.34 -11.51 7.89
C ASN A 51 7.75 -11.40 6.47
N TYR A 52 8.01 -10.28 5.81
CA TYR A 52 7.61 -10.02 4.41
C TYR A 52 8.40 -10.87 3.40
N SER A 53 9.41 -11.62 3.84
CA SER A 53 10.23 -12.48 2.99
C SER A 53 9.43 -13.59 2.31
N ASN A 54 8.44 -14.14 3.00
CA ASN A 54 7.62 -15.25 2.52
C ASN A 54 6.49 -14.82 1.56
N ILE A 55 6.37 -13.51 1.30
CA ILE A 55 5.36 -12.96 0.40
C ILE A 55 5.86 -12.99 -1.04
N ASN A 56 4.95 -13.25 -1.98
CA ASN A 56 5.24 -13.26 -3.41
C ASN A 56 5.92 -11.95 -3.85
N ASN A 57 6.90 -12.04 -4.77
CA ASN A 57 7.74 -10.91 -5.15
C ASN A 57 6.93 -9.75 -5.76
N LYS A 58 5.84 -10.07 -6.47
CA LYS A 58 4.92 -9.08 -7.04
C LYS A 58 4.13 -8.30 -5.97
N ALA A 59 3.70 -8.96 -4.90
CA ALA A 59 3.01 -8.29 -3.79
C ALA A 59 3.93 -7.35 -3.01
N LYS A 60 5.22 -7.70 -2.87
CA LYS A 60 6.25 -6.80 -2.30
C LYS A 60 6.39 -5.50 -3.08
N TRP A 61 6.36 -5.54 -4.41
CA TRP A 61 6.40 -4.33 -5.24
C TRP A 61 5.19 -3.42 -5.00
N ILE A 62 4.00 -4.00 -4.87
CA ILE A 62 2.78 -3.23 -4.57
C ILE A 62 2.87 -2.58 -3.20
N LEU A 63 3.33 -3.31 -2.19
CA LEU A 63 3.55 -2.77 -0.85
C LEU A 63 4.59 -1.64 -0.84
N ALA A 64 5.70 -1.80 -1.57
CA ALA A 64 6.73 -0.77 -1.67
C ALA A 64 6.20 0.53 -2.31
N ILE A 65 5.44 0.41 -3.41
CA ILE A 65 4.77 1.56 -4.05
C ILE A 65 3.76 2.19 -3.08
N THR A 66 2.98 1.37 -2.37
CA THR A 66 1.98 1.84 -1.41
C THR A 66 2.62 2.61 -0.26
N MET A 67 3.77 2.16 0.25
CA MET A 67 4.57 2.88 1.26
C MET A 67 5.10 4.21 0.74
N LEU A 68 5.66 4.23 -0.49
CA LEU A 68 6.12 5.47 -1.11
C LEU A 68 4.99 6.48 -1.25
N VAL A 69 3.81 6.04 -1.71
CA VAL A 69 2.62 6.91 -1.82
C VAL A 69 2.16 7.41 -0.46
N GLY A 70 2.16 6.54 0.56
CA GLY A 70 1.85 6.93 1.93
C GLY A 70 2.84 7.94 2.51
N ARG A 71 4.13 7.80 2.17
CA ARG A 71 5.22 8.61 2.73
C ARG A 71 5.37 9.96 2.02
N LEU A 72 5.12 10.00 0.72
CA LEU A 72 5.27 11.19 -0.13
C LEU A 72 4.06 12.11 -0.08
N GLU A 73 3.05 11.86 0.77
CA GLU A 73 1.72 12.48 0.72
C GLU A 73 1.01 12.26 -0.62
N ILE A 74 -0.23 11.77 -0.57
CA ILE A 74 -0.92 11.29 -1.77
C ILE A 74 -1.11 12.39 -2.83
N PHE A 75 -1.24 13.65 -2.40
CA PHE A 75 -1.37 14.80 -3.30
C PHE A 75 -0.13 15.00 -4.18
N THR A 76 1.05 14.76 -3.65
CA THR A 76 2.34 14.98 -4.32
C THR A 76 2.53 13.99 -5.48
N ILE A 77 2.13 12.73 -5.27
CA ILE A 77 2.06 11.73 -6.35
C ILE A 77 1.02 12.13 -7.40
N LEU A 78 -0.15 12.61 -6.99
CA LEU A 78 -1.23 13.00 -7.90
C LEU A 78 -0.84 14.20 -8.77
N VAL A 79 -0.13 15.16 -8.19
CA VAL A 79 0.48 16.29 -8.90
C VAL A 79 1.57 15.80 -9.86
N LEU A 80 2.39 14.83 -9.46
CA LEU A 80 3.41 14.24 -10.32
C LEU A 80 2.82 13.49 -11.53
N PHE A 81 1.61 12.94 -11.45
CA PHE A 81 0.93 12.38 -12.64
C PHE A 81 0.17 13.44 -13.46
N SER A 82 0.03 14.67 -12.97
CA SER A 82 -0.63 15.74 -13.71
C SER A 82 0.29 16.31 -14.80
N LYS A 83 -0.16 16.27 -16.06
CA LYS A 83 0.55 16.89 -17.19
C LYS A 83 0.88 18.37 -16.96
N ASN A 84 0.09 19.06 -16.13
CA ASN A 84 0.32 20.47 -15.82
C ASN A 84 1.61 20.72 -15.02
N PHE A 85 2.07 19.73 -14.23
CA PHE A 85 3.34 19.81 -13.51
C PHE A 85 4.54 19.71 -14.46
N TRP A 86 4.46 18.85 -15.48
CA TRP A 86 5.55 18.61 -16.44
C TRP A 86 5.62 19.59 -17.60
N ARG A 87 4.60 20.45 -17.76
CA ARG A 87 4.49 21.36 -18.91
C ARG A 87 5.05 22.76 -18.63
N LYS A 88 5.95 22.88 -17.65
CA LYS A 88 6.81 24.05 -17.44
C LYS A 88 8.26 23.61 -17.30
#